data_AF-A0A154P4G7-F1
#
_entry.id   AF-A0A154P4G7-F1
#
_cell.length_a   1.000
_cell.length_b   1.000
_cell.length_c   1.000
_cell.angle_alpha   90.00
_cell.angle_beta   90.00
_cell.angle_gamma   90.00
#
_symmetry.space_group_name_H-M   'P 1'
#
loop_
_entity.id
_entity.type
_entity.pdbx_description
1 polymer ?
#
loop_
_entity_poly.entity_id
_entity_poly.type
_entity_poly.pdbx_seq_one_letter_code
_entity_poly.pdbx_strand_id
1 'polypeptide(L)'
;MSDNVEEGEFESYDSQTTLTEIDEQVSHELLKDAKDRIGITPELIRKTQQELGLIKLCWPEVDLRNDLYLKTLPKSYCTVSGKEKVLAWYAENFRRQFHVKYPDRKPLLLVCKNECGVQKFVSTAIRRSTLPYPELYTWQGCGKFVSDYIEYVPLDKPLSMVSSHRKTCV
;
A
#
# COMPACT_ATOMS: atom_id res chain seq x y z
N MET A 1 -37.00 -21.23 -35.16
CA MET A 1 -35.81 -22.10 -35.10
C MET A 1 -35.05 -21.72 -33.86
N SER A 2 -34.58 -22.74 -33.17
CA SER A 2 -34.20 -22.82 -31.77
C SER A 2 -33.10 -21.87 -31.30
N ASP A 3 -33.23 -21.51 -30.02
CA ASP A 3 -32.20 -20.99 -29.14
C ASP A 3 -30.93 -21.85 -29.13
N ASN A 4 -29.77 -21.21 -28.99
CA ASN A 4 -28.55 -21.83 -28.46
C ASN A 4 -27.78 -20.75 -27.67
N VAL A 5 -28.07 -20.67 -26.38
CA VAL A 5 -27.23 -20.00 -25.39
C VAL A 5 -26.18 -21.02 -24.98
N GLU A 6 -24.93 -20.80 -25.34
CA GLU A 6 -23.81 -21.59 -24.80
C GLU A 6 -23.65 -21.23 -23.32
N GLU A 7 -24.05 -22.15 -22.44
CA GLU A 7 -23.72 -22.14 -21.02
C GLU A 7 -22.21 -22.38 -20.87
N GLY A 8 -21.46 -21.31 -20.61
CA GLY A 8 -20.07 -21.42 -20.18
C GLY A 8 -20.01 -21.79 -18.70
N GLU A 9 -19.66 -23.03 -18.39
CA GLU A 9 -19.36 -23.49 -17.04
C GLU A 9 -18.18 -22.68 -16.46
N PHE A 10 -18.46 -21.89 -15.43
CA PHE A 10 -17.45 -21.17 -14.67
C PHE A 10 -16.80 -22.15 -13.67
N GLU A 11 -15.69 -22.77 -14.06
CA GLU A 11 -14.86 -23.55 -13.15
C GLU A 11 -14.20 -22.59 -12.13
N SER A 12 -14.69 -22.66 -10.89
CA SER A 12 -14.07 -22.02 -9.73
C SER A 12 -12.73 -22.70 -9.45
N TYR A 13 -11.62 -22.05 -9.82
CA TYR A 13 -10.27 -22.49 -9.49
C TYR A 13 -10.02 -22.36 -7.97
N ASP A 14 -10.24 -23.45 -7.24
CA ASP A 14 -9.86 -23.56 -5.84
C ASP A 14 -8.35 -23.84 -5.76
N SER A 15 -7.57 -22.81 -5.41
CA SER A 15 -6.14 -22.93 -5.17
C SER A 15 -5.91 -23.62 -3.82
N GLN A 16 -5.81 -24.94 -3.81
CA GLN A 16 -5.29 -25.63 -2.63
C GLN A 16 -3.77 -25.44 -2.56
N THR A 17 -3.33 -24.40 -1.87
CA THR A 17 -1.95 -24.28 -1.41
C THR A 17 -1.70 -25.31 -0.32
N THR A 18 -0.95 -26.36 -0.64
CA THR A 18 -0.42 -27.31 0.34
C THR A 18 0.68 -26.63 1.15
N LEU A 19 0.29 -25.79 2.12
CA LEU A 19 1.19 -25.28 3.14
C LEU A 19 1.41 -26.41 4.15
N THR A 20 2.64 -26.91 4.23
CA THR A 20 3.01 -27.80 5.33
C THR A 20 3.18 -26.96 6.60
N GLU A 21 2.75 -27.49 7.75
CA GLU A 21 2.81 -26.83 9.06
C GLU A 21 4.23 -26.34 9.45
N ILE A 22 5.25 -26.86 8.76
CA ILE A 22 6.67 -26.49 8.90
C ILE A 22 6.95 -25.11 8.26
N ASP A 23 6.32 -24.77 7.13
CA ASP A 23 6.53 -23.48 6.44
C ASP A 23 5.89 -22.29 7.18
N GLU A 24 4.78 -22.53 7.88
CA GLU A 24 4.15 -21.51 8.74
C GLU A 24 5.00 -21.22 9.99
N GLN A 25 5.62 -22.25 10.58
CA GLN A 25 6.45 -22.08 11.77
C GLN A 25 7.76 -21.32 11.47
N VAL A 26 8.43 -21.64 10.36
CA VAL A 26 9.66 -20.96 9.93
C VAL A 26 9.38 -19.50 9.54
N SER A 27 8.28 -19.24 8.84
CA SER A 27 7.89 -17.87 8.48
C SER A 27 7.50 -17.03 9.70
N HIS A 28 6.80 -17.62 10.68
CA HIS A 28 6.40 -16.92 11.90
C HIS A 28 7.60 -16.62 12.83
N GLU A 29 8.60 -17.50 12.91
CA GLU A 29 9.84 -17.23 13.65
C GLU A 29 10.71 -16.15 12.97
N LEU A 30 10.87 -16.18 11.63
CA LEU A 30 11.60 -15.15 10.89
C LEU A 30 10.95 -13.76 11.01
N LEU A 31 9.62 -13.68 11.04
CA LEU A 31 8.88 -12.43 11.23
C LEU A 31 8.96 -11.90 12.66
N LYS A 32 9.05 -12.79 13.66
CA LYS A 32 9.20 -12.43 15.07
C LYS A 32 10.60 -11.86 15.34
N ASP A 33 11.62 -12.48 14.77
CA ASP A 33 13.02 -12.01 14.83
C ASP A 33 13.22 -10.66 14.10
N ALA A 34 12.45 -10.39 13.05
CA ALA A 34 12.46 -9.10 12.34
C ALA A 34 11.73 -7.98 13.11
N LYS A 35 10.63 -8.31 13.81
CA LYS A 35 9.86 -7.36 14.62
C LYS A 35 10.65 -6.82 15.82
N ASP A 36 11.48 -7.67 16.42
CA ASP A 36 12.27 -7.31 17.60
C ASP A 36 13.57 -6.55 17.25
N ARG A 37 14.01 -6.56 15.98
CA ARG A 37 15.25 -5.89 15.53
C ARG A 37 15.09 -4.45 15.04
N ILE A 38 13.87 -4.00 14.73
CA ILE A 38 13.63 -2.62 14.30
C ILE A 38 12.72 -1.94 15.33
N GLY A 39 13.33 -1.51 16.44
CA GLY A 39 12.66 -0.56 17.33
C GLY A 39 12.29 0.68 16.52
N ILE A 40 11.00 0.91 16.29
CA ILE A 40 10.51 2.07 15.55
C ILE A 40 10.76 3.32 16.42
N THR A 41 11.93 3.93 16.27
CA THR A 41 12.28 5.18 16.96
C THR A 41 11.76 6.39 16.18
N PRO A 42 11.39 7.48 16.86
CA PRO A 42 10.98 8.72 16.18
C PRO A 42 12.09 9.29 15.28
N GLU A 43 13.36 9.07 15.63
CA GLU A 43 14.52 9.43 14.80
C GLU A 43 14.57 8.63 13.50
N LEU A 44 14.30 7.32 13.57
CA LEU A 44 14.23 6.45 12.40
C LEU A 44 13.09 6.89 11.47
N ILE A 45 11.90 7.18 12.02
CA ILE A 45 10.76 7.70 11.25
C ILE A 45 11.16 9.00 10.54
N ARG A 46 11.81 9.94 11.24
CA ARG A 46 12.25 11.21 10.66
C ARG A 46 13.25 11.00 9.53
N LYS A 47 14.22 10.11 9.72
CA LYS A 47 15.23 9.75 8.72
C LYS A 47 14.59 9.11 7.48
N THR A 48 13.69 8.15 7.68
CA THR A 48 12.97 7.48 6.59
C THR A 48 12.07 8.45 5.84
N GLN A 49 11.37 9.35 6.52
CA GLN A 49 10.57 10.40 5.89
C GLN A 49 11.43 11.32 5.02
N GLN A 50 12.64 11.66 5.49
CA GLN A 50 13.58 12.47 4.74
C GLN A 50 14.13 11.71 3.52
N GLU A 51 14.41 10.42 3.65
CA GLU A 51 14.90 9.58 2.55
C GLU A 51 13.83 9.34 1.48
N LEU A 52 12.61 9.00 1.89
CA LEU A 52 11.48 8.74 0.98
C LEU A 52 11.06 9.99 0.20
N GLY A 53 11.23 11.17 0.77
CA GLY A 53 10.95 12.43 0.10
C GLY A 53 11.98 12.81 -0.97
N LEU A 54 13.17 12.21 -1.02
CA LEU A 54 14.24 12.60 -1.94
C LEU A 54 14.11 11.91 -3.31
N ILE A 55 14.15 12.69 -4.38
CA ILE A 55 14.14 12.18 -5.75
C ILE A 55 15.59 12.00 -6.22
N LYS A 56 15.96 10.80 -6.66
CA LYS A 56 17.32 10.49 -7.10
C LYS A 56 17.39 10.80 -8.59
N LEU A 57 18.33 11.65 -8.98
CA LEU A 57 18.52 12.03 -10.39
C LEU A 57 19.47 11.10 -11.15
N CYS A 58 19.85 9.99 -10.52
CA CYS A 58 20.67 8.94 -11.10
C CYS A 58 19.79 7.72 -11.38
N TRP A 59 19.91 7.15 -12.58
CA TRP A 59 19.08 6.06 -13.05
C TRP A 59 19.97 4.87 -13.41
N PRO A 60 20.51 4.14 -12.41
CA PRO A 60 21.32 2.95 -12.67
C PRO A 60 20.47 1.88 -13.36
N GLU A 61 21.10 1.07 -14.19
CA GLU A 61 20.45 -0.10 -14.76
C GLU A 61 20.14 -1.12 -13.65
N VAL A 62 18.91 -1.63 -13.65
CA VAL A 62 18.48 -2.66 -12.70
C VAL A 62 18.87 -4.01 -13.24
N ASP A 63 19.64 -4.79 -12.48
CA ASP A 63 19.94 -6.18 -12.83
C ASP A 63 18.70 -7.07 -12.58
N LEU A 64 17.97 -7.36 -13.65
CA LEU A 64 16.76 -8.19 -13.64
C LEU A 64 17.07 -9.70 -13.62
N ARG A 65 18.34 -10.12 -13.61
CA ARG A 65 18.72 -11.52 -13.88
C ARG A 65 18.27 -12.49 -12.79
N ASN A 66 18.21 -12.03 -11.55
CA ASN A 66 18.08 -12.90 -10.37
C ASN A 66 16.64 -13.16 -9.93
N ASP A 67 15.65 -12.41 -10.43
CA ASP A 67 14.27 -12.52 -9.97
C ASP A 67 13.33 -12.92 -11.12
N LEU A 68 12.72 -14.11 -10.98
CA LEU A 68 11.78 -14.66 -11.96
C LEU A 68 10.48 -13.83 -11.99
N TYR A 69 10.06 -13.27 -10.86
CA TYR A 69 8.88 -12.39 -10.79
C TYR A 69 9.10 -11.12 -11.59
N LEU A 70 10.27 -10.48 -11.47
CA LEU A 70 10.57 -9.25 -12.23
C LEU A 70 10.61 -9.45 -13.75
N LYS A 71 10.88 -10.68 -14.23
CA LYS A 71 10.84 -11.02 -15.66
C LYS A 71 9.41 -11.08 -16.22
N THR A 72 8.41 -11.32 -15.37
CA THR A 72 7.00 -11.32 -15.76
C THR A 72 6.42 -9.91 -15.90
N LEU A 73 7.07 -8.91 -15.29
CA LEU A 73 6.59 -7.53 -15.30
C LEU A 73 6.82 -6.84 -16.65
N PRO A 74 5.94 -5.89 -17.05
CA PRO A 74 6.13 -5.12 -18.27
C PRO A 74 7.45 -4.35 -18.28
N LYS A 75 8.10 -4.24 -19.45
CA LYS A 75 9.36 -3.48 -19.61
C LYS A 75 9.26 -2.03 -19.13
N SER A 76 8.08 -1.41 -19.25
CA SER A 76 7.82 -0.04 -18.78
C SER A 76 7.93 0.12 -17.26
N TYR A 77 7.75 -0.97 -16.50
CA TYR A 77 7.90 -1.02 -15.06
C TYR A 77 9.38 -1.04 -14.63
N CYS A 78 10.23 -1.61 -15.48
CA CYS A 78 11.65 -1.83 -15.20
C CYS A 78 12.56 -0.74 -15.80
N THR A 79 12.02 0.19 -16.58
CA THR A 79 12.80 1.22 -17.29
C THR A 79 12.24 2.61 -17.06
N VAL A 80 13.08 3.64 -17.21
CA VAL A 80 12.68 5.05 -17.10
C VAL A 80 12.95 5.76 -18.40
N SER A 81 11.89 6.25 -19.04
CA SER A 81 11.93 7.01 -20.28
C SER A 81 12.61 8.37 -20.08
N GLY A 82 13.23 8.92 -21.12
CA GLY A 82 13.82 10.27 -21.07
C GLY A 82 12.84 11.34 -20.61
N LYS A 83 11.57 11.23 -21.00
CA LYS A 83 10.49 12.15 -20.54
C LYS A 83 10.26 12.04 -19.03
N GLU A 84 10.25 10.82 -18.49
CA GLU A 84 10.10 10.58 -17.06
C GLU A 84 11.30 11.13 -16.28
N LYS A 85 12.52 10.99 -16.81
CA LYS A 85 13.74 11.56 -16.20
C LYS A 85 13.67 13.09 -16.11
N VAL A 86 13.23 13.75 -17.18
CA VAL A 86 13.04 15.21 -17.21
C VAL A 86 11.95 15.62 -16.21
N LEU A 87 10.84 14.90 -16.14
CA LEU A 87 9.79 15.18 -15.18
C LEU A 87 10.28 15.03 -13.73
N ALA A 88 11.14 14.03 -13.46
CA ALA A 88 11.70 13.81 -12.13
C ALA A 88 12.61 14.98 -11.71
N TRP A 89 13.32 15.57 -12.67
CA TRP A 89 14.10 16.79 -12.45
C TRP A 89 13.21 17.98 -12.05
N TYR A 90 12.09 18.19 -12.76
CA TYR A 90 11.11 19.21 -12.40
C TYR A 90 10.49 18.96 -11.02
N ALA A 91 10.15 17.70 -10.71
CA ALA A 91 9.59 17.32 -9.43
C ALA A 91 10.58 17.59 -8.28
N GLU A 92 11.87 17.33 -8.48
CA GLU A 92 12.91 17.60 -7.46
C GLU A 92 13.07 19.11 -7.23
N ASN A 93 13.05 19.91 -8.29
CA ASN A 93 13.05 21.37 -8.17
C ASN A 93 11.81 21.89 -7.43
N PHE A 94 10.63 21.36 -7.76
CA PHE A 94 9.40 21.73 -7.07
C PHE A 94 9.45 21.36 -5.58
N ARG A 95 9.94 20.16 -5.25
CA ARG A 95 10.11 19.71 -3.87
C ARG A 95 11.01 20.66 -3.07
N ARG A 96 12.13 21.09 -3.65
CA ARG A 96 13.05 22.07 -3.02
C ARG A 96 12.34 23.40 -2.76
N GLN A 97 11.63 23.93 -3.76
CA GLN A 97 10.88 25.17 -3.62
C GLN A 97 9.78 25.05 -2.56
N PHE A 98 9.06 23.92 -2.54
CA PHE A 98 8.03 23.64 -1.55
C PHE A 98 8.59 23.60 -0.13
N HIS A 99 9.73 22.94 0.06
CA HIS A 99 10.36 22.85 1.39
C HIS A 99 10.85 24.21 1.88
N VAL A 100 11.42 25.05 1.00
CA VAL A 100 11.81 26.43 1.34
C VAL A 100 10.59 27.27 1.73
N LYS A 101 9.48 27.14 1.01
CA LYS A 101 8.26 27.90 1.26
C LYS A 101 7.50 27.43 2.51
N TYR A 102 7.56 26.13 2.82
CA TYR A 102 6.82 25.50 3.91
C TYR A 102 7.73 24.56 4.71
N PRO A 103 8.63 25.09 5.55
CA PRO A 103 9.62 24.29 6.27
C PRO A 103 9.00 23.31 7.28
N ASP A 104 7.89 23.69 7.91
CA ASP A 104 7.21 22.88 8.92
C ASP A 104 6.30 21.78 8.34
N ARG A 105 6.11 21.76 7.01
CA ARG A 105 5.27 20.76 6.36
C ARG A 105 6.06 19.49 6.08
N LYS A 106 5.33 18.37 6.07
CA LYS A 106 5.89 17.06 5.71
C LYS A 106 6.44 17.10 4.27
N PRO A 107 7.59 16.45 3.99
CA PRO A 107 8.13 16.31 2.65
C PRO A 107 7.14 15.65 1.69
N LEU A 108 7.14 16.10 0.44
CA LEU A 108 6.26 15.56 -0.60
C LEU A 108 6.81 14.24 -1.14
N LEU A 109 5.99 13.18 -1.13
CA LEU A 109 6.29 11.91 -1.79
C LEU A 109 5.78 11.96 -3.24
N LEU A 110 6.60 12.49 -4.14
CA LEU A 110 6.24 12.63 -5.56
C LEU A 110 6.67 11.44 -6.41
N VAL A 111 7.83 10.86 -6.07
CA VAL A 111 8.46 9.76 -6.79
C VAL A 111 8.92 8.73 -5.76
N CYS A 112 8.54 7.48 -5.94
CA CYS A 112 8.94 6.37 -5.07
C CYS A 112 9.48 5.22 -5.92
N LYS A 113 10.27 4.34 -5.30
CA LYS A 113 10.71 3.11 -5.96
C LYS A 113 9.55 2.12 -6.04
N ASN A 114 9.40 1.47 -7.17
CA ASN A 114 8.52 0.31 -7.31
C ASN A 114 9.25 -0.98 -6.86
N GLU A 115 8.60 -2.12 -7.06
CA GLU A 115 9.08 -3.48 -6.76
C GLU A 115 10.36 -3.82 -7.54
N CYS A 116 10.54 -3.22 -8.72
CA CYS A 116 11.76 -3.33 -9.52
C CYS A 116 12.91 -2.42 -9.01
N GLY A 117 12.70 -1.66 -7.93
CA GLY A 117 13.66 -0.67 -7.44
C GLY A 117 13.78 0.59 -8.29
N VAL A 118 12.91 0.75 -9.30
CA VAL A 118 12.90 1.87 -10.26
C VAL A 118 12.03 2.99 -9.72
N GLN A 119 12.54 4.22 -9.78
CA GLN A 119 11.78 5.41 -9.36
C GLN A 119 10.66 5.74 -10.36
N LYS A 120 9.40 5.65 -9.90
CA LYS A 120 8.18 5.97 -10.65
C LYS A 120 7.36 7.02 -9.91
N PHE A 121 6.58 7.78 -10.66
CA PHE A 121 5.71 8.81 -10.10
C PHE A 121 4.56 8.18 -9.32
N VAL A 122 4.28 8.67 -8.11
CA VAL A 122 3.18 8.13 -7.29
C VAL A 122 1.83 8.22 -8.02
N SER A 123 1.63 9.27 -8.82
CA SER A 123 0.42 9.42 -9.65
C SER A 123 0.25 8.32 -10.71
N THR A 124 1.31 7.58 -11.06
CA THR A 124 1.21 6.43 -11.97
C THR A 124 0.75 5.15 -11.28
N ALA A 125 0.90 5.05 -9.95
CA ALA A 125 0.43 3.92 -9.16
C ALA A 125 -1.05 4.04 -8.77
N ILE A 126 -1.57 5.27 -8.70
CA ILE A 126 -2.98 5.53 -8.37
C ILE A 126 -3.81 5.31 -9.63
N ARG A 127 -4.38 4.12 -9.78
CA ARG A 127 -5.46 3.91 -10.74
C ARG A 127 -6.71 4.60 -10.22
N ARG A 128 -7.28 5.50 -11.02
CA ARG A 128 -8.62 6.02 -10.74
C ARG A 128 -9.61 4.87 -10.85
N SER A 129 -10.10 4.39 -9.71
CA SER A 129 -11.28 3.54 -9.67
C SER A 129 -12.51 4.43 -9.76
N THR A 130 -13.07 4.55 -10.96
CA THR A 130 -14.42 5.10 -11.12
C THR A 130 -15.38 4.00 -10.68
N LEU A 131 -15.97 4.11 -9.49
CA LEU A 131 -16.98 3.17 -9.03
C LEU A 131 -18.28 3.36 -9.84
N PRO A 132 -18.98 2.28 -10.22
CA PRO A 132 -20.26 2.37 -10.92
C PRO A 132 -21.42 2.77 -9.99
N TYR A 133 -21.13 3.53 -8.92
CA TYR A 133 -22.04 3.89 -7.85
C TYR A 133 -22.03 5.41 -7.65
N PRO A 134 -22.87 6.16 -8.40
CA PRO A 134 -22.91 7.61 -8.33
C PRO A 134 -23.12 8.18 -6.91
N GLU A 135 -23.86 7.44 -6.09
CA GLU A 135 -24.15 7.75 -4.69
C GLU A 135 -22.87 7.83 -3.84
N LEU A 136 -21.85 7.03 -4.14
CA LEU A 136 -20.59 7.01 -3.40
C LEU A 136 -19.64 8.17 -3.77
N TYR A 137 -19.99 9.01 -4.74
CA TYR A 137 -19.20 10.21 -5.04
C TYR A 137 -19.51 11.39 -4.13
N THR A 138 -20.66 11.36 -3.44
CA THR A 138 -21.05 12.44 -2.54
C THR A 138 -20.93 11.96 -1.11
N TRP A 139 -20.41 12.80 -0.20
CA TRP A 139 -20.21 12.41 1.20
C TRP A 139 -21.51 11.97 1.89
N GLN A 140 -22.65 12.54 1.48
CA GLN A 140 -23.98 12.15 1.96
C GLN A 140 -24.35 10.73 1.56
N GLY A 141 -24.06 10.33 0.31
CA GLY A 141 -24.38 8.99 -0.17
C GLY A 141 -23.45 7.93 0.44
N CYS A 142 -22.17 8.26 0.66
CA CYS A 142 -21.27 7.43 1.49
C CYS A 142 -21.81 7.25 2.91
N GLY A 143 -22.27 8.34 3.55
CA GLY A 143 -22.83 8.29 4.90
C GLY A 143 -24.09 7.42 4.97
N LYS A 144 -25.00 7.57 3.99
CA LYS A 144 -26.21 6.75 3.89
C LYS A 144 -25.90 5.28 3.63
N PHE A 145 -24.98 4.98 2.71
CA PHE A 145 -24.53 3.62 2.47
C PHE A 145 -24.04 2.99 3.77
N VAL A 146 -23.12 3.64 4.48
CA VAL A 146 -22.59 3.11 5.74
C VAL A 146 -23.67 2.94 6.81
N SER A 147 -24.64 3.86 6.92
CA SER A 147 -25.74 3.71 7.89
C SER A 147 -26.66 2.53 7.58
N ASP A 148 -26.87 2.22 6.31
CA ASP A 148 -27.76 1.13 5.88
C ASP A 148 -27.12 -0.26 6.15
N TYR A 149 -25.78 -0.34 6.21
CA TYR A 149 -25.03 -1.58 6.41
C TYR A 149 -24.43 -1.76 7.82
N ILE A 150 -24.58 -0.77 8.72
CA ILE A 150 -24.12 -0.88 10.11
C ILE A 150 -25.34 -0.98 11.02
N GLU A 151 -25.53 -2.15 11.62
CA GLU A 151 -26.46 -2.33 12.72
C GLU A 151 -25.76 -1.98 14.04
N TYR A 152 -26.35 -1.06 14.80
CA TYR A 152 -25.85 -0.73 16.13
C TYR A 152 -26.30 -1.80 17.13
N VAL A 153 -25.34 -2.55 17.67
CA VAL A 153 -25.57 -3.45 18.80
C VAL A 153 -25.19 -2.72 20.10
N PRO A 154 -26.16 -2.37 20.96
CA PRO A 154 -25.86 -1.77 22.25
C PRO A 154 -25.09 -2.75 23.13
N LEU A 155 -24.12 -2.23 23.89
CA LEU A 155 -23.44 -3.01 24.91
C LEU A 155 -24.42 -3.35 26.06
N ASP A 156 -24.33 -4.55 26.63
CA ASP A 156 -25.18 -4.97 27.77
C ASP A 156 -25.11 -4.00 28.96
N LYS A 157 -23.96 -3.33 29.13
CA LYS A 157 -23.71 -2.37 30.22
C LYS A 157 -22.96 -1.15 29.69
N PRO A 158 -23.64 -0.22 29.01
CA PRO A 158 -22.99 0.91 28.34
C PRO A 158 -22.34 1.90 29.32
N LEU A 159 -22.80 1.90 30.58
CA LEU A 159 -22.28 2.75 31.66
C LEU A 159 -21.38 1.99 32.65
N SER A 160 -21.11 0.70 32.41
CA SER A 160 -20.16 -0.05 33.23
C SER A 160 -18.76 0.38 32.83
N MET A 161 -18.19 1.33 33.57
CA MET A 161 -16.74 1.47 33.59
C MET A 161 -16.11 0.10 33.89
N VAL A 162 -15.00 -0.21 33.23
CA VAL A 162 -14.13 -1.31 33.64
C VAL A 162 -13.74 -1.00 35.09
N SER A 163 -14.45 -1.56 36.05
CA SER A 163 -14.05 -1.48 37.45
C SER A 163 -12.65 -2.07 37.46
N SER A 164 -11.68 -1.25 37.83
CA SER A 164 -10.28 -1.61 37.87
C SER A 164 -10.11 -2.75 38.87
N HIS A 165 -10.36 -3.97 38.40
CA HIS A 165 -9.96 -5.17 39.08
C HIS A 165 -8.45 -5.20 38.88
N ARG A 166 -7.74 -4.51 39.78
CA ARG A 166 -6.38 -4.91 40.11
C ARG A 166 -6.50 -6.36 40.58
N LYS A 167 -6.39 -7.31 39.66
CA LYS A 167 -5.97 -8.65 40.01
C LYS A 167 -4.53 -8.48 40.48
N THR A 168 -4.37 -8.21 41.77
CA THR A 168 -3.14 -8.57 42.48
C THR A 168 -3.01 -10.07 42.32
N CYS A 169 -2.16 -10.50 41.40
CA CYS A 169 -1.68 -11.86 41.37
C CYS A 169 -0.99 -12.12 42.71
N VAL A 170 -1.56 -13.05 43.49
CA VAL A 170 -0.85 -13.77 44.55
C VAL A 170 -0.29 -15.04 43.93
#